data_AF-A0A971D952-F1
#
_entry.id   AF-A0A971D952-F1
#
_cell.length_a   1.000
_cell.length_b   1.000
_cell.length_c   1.000
_cell.angle_alpha   90.00
_cell.angle_beta   90.00
_cell.angle_gamma   90.00
#
_symmetry.space_group_name_H-M   'P 1'
#
loop_
_entity.id
_entity.type
_entity.pdbx_description
1 polymer ?
#
loop_
_entity_poly.entity_id
_entity_poly.type
_entity_poly.pdbx_seq_one_letter_code
_entity_poly.pdbx_strand_id
1 'polypeptide(L)' 'IDRTAEFFKALGIPATLREIGIGEDKLEEMARAAVEHGGGSVGTFKPLSYEDVLSIYKAAL' A
#
# COMPACT_ATOMS: atom_id res chain seq x y z
N ILE A 1 -15.59 -0.75 1.70
CA ILE A 1 -14.74 0.44 1.47
C ILE A 1 -15.05 1.11 0.12
N ASP A 2 -16.10 0.64 -0.56
CA ASP A 2 -16.31 0.83 -2.00
C ASP A 2 -16.63 2.27 -2.35
N ARG A 3 -17.46 2.95 -1.54
CA ARG A 3 -17.78 4.37 -1.71
C ARG A 3 -16.55 5.28 -1.67
N THR A 4 -15.54 4.93 -0.87
CA THR A 4 -14.29 5.70 -0.79
C THR A 4 -13.45 5.50 -2.05
N ALA A 5 -13.38 4.27 -2.57
CA ALA A 5 -12.68 3.98 -3.81
C ALA A 5 -13.33 4.67 -5.02
N GLU A 6 -14.66 4.66 -5.09
CA GLU A 6 -15.43 5.38 -6.12
C GLU A 6 -15.19 6.90 -6.06
N PHE A 7 -15.15 7.47 -4.85
CA PHE A 7 -14.86 8.90 -4.66
C PHE A 7 -13.49 9.30 -5.21
N PHE A 8 -12.43 8.53 -4.92
CA PHE A 8 -11.09 8.83 -5.46
C PHE A 8 -11.01 8.67 -6.97
N LYS A 9 -11.68 7.66 -7.54
CA LYS A 9 -11.82 7.52 -9.00
C LYS A 9 -12.53 8.71 -9.63
N ALA A 10 -13.59 9.23 -9.00
CA ALA A 10 -14.31 10.40 -9.48
C ALA A 10 -13.45 11.68 -9.47
N LEU A 11 -12.46 11.76 -8.58
CA LEU A 11 -11.46 12.84 -8.55
C LEU A 11 -10.31 12.65 -9.56
N GLY A 12 -10.31 11.55 -10.32
CA GLY A 12 -9.22 11.22 -11.25
C GLY A 12 -7.94 10.73 -10.56
N ILE A 13 -8.03 10.29 -9.30
CA ILE A 13 -6.90 9.71 -8.59
C ILE A 13 -6.77 8.23 -8.99
N PRO A 14 -5.57 7.80 -9.43
CA PRO A 14 -5.31 6.40 -9.74
C PRO A 14 -5.67 5.46 -8.58
N ALA A 15 -6.30 4.33 -8.91
CA ALA A 15 -6.81 3.39 -7.93
C ALA A 15 -5.82 2.26 -7.61
N THR A 16 -4.80 2.04 -8.46
CA THR A 16 -3.81 0.98 -8.27
C THR A 16 -2.38 1.48 -8.46
N LEU A 17 -1.43 0.74 -7.89
CA LEU A 17 0.01 0.99 -8.02
C LEU A 17 0.47 0.87 -9.49
N ARG A 18 -0.19 0.00 -10.27
CA ARG A 18 0.14 -0.21 -11.68
C ARG A 18 -0.15 1.00 -12.55
N GLU A 19 -1.22 1.74 -12.25
CA GLU A 19 -1.60 2.96 -12.97
C GLU A 19 -0.57 4.09 -12.84
N ILE A 20 0.28 4.03 -11.79
CA ILE A 20 1.39 4.97 -11.57
C ILE A 20 2.77 4.37 -11.87
N GLY A 21 2.81 3.19 -12.50
CA GLY A 21 4.06 2.56 -12.95
C GLY A 21 4.84 1.79 -11.89
N ILE A 22 4.21 1.41 -10.78
CA ILE A 22 4.82 0.55 -9.76
C ILE A 22 4.47 -0.92 -10.03
N GLY A 23 5.51 -1.74 -10.23
CA GLY A 23 5.41 -3.18 -10.46
C GLY A 23 5.69 -4.02 -9.20
N GLU A 24 5.55 -5.34 -9.36
CA GLU A 24 5.81 -6.33 -8.30
C GLU A 24 7.27 -6.30 -7.80
N ASP A 25 8.20 -5.93 -8.68
CA ASP A 25 9.64 -5.84 -8.42
C ASP A 25 10.00 -4.80 -7.36
N LYS A 26 9.12 -3.85 -7.08
CA LYS A 26 9.31 -2.78 -6.08
C LYS A 26 8.61 -3.01 -4.75
N LEU A 27 7.68 -3.96 -4.67
CA LEU A 27 6.83 -4.08 -3.48
C LEU A 27 7.59 -4.55 -2.23
N GLU A 28 8.57 -5.43 -2.40
CA GLU A 28 9.40 -5.90 -1.27
C GLU A 28 10.26 -4.78 -0.69
N GLU A 29 10.87 -3.97 -1.56
CA GLU A 29 11.65 -2.78 -1.19
C GLU A 29 10.77 -1.78 -0.43
N MET A 30 9.58 -1.47 -0.97
CA MET A 30 8.61 -0.56 -0.36
C MET A 30 8.11 -1.06 1.00
N ALA A 31 7.78 -2.35 1.11
CA ALA A 31 7.28 -2.93 2.36
C ALA A 31 8.33 -2.90 3.46
N ARG A 32 9.59 -3.20 3.12
CA ARG A 32 10.71 -3.11 4.08
C ARG A 32 10.93 -1.67 4.54
N ALA A 33 11.01 -0.73 3.58
CA ALA A 33 11.20 0.67 3.89
C ALA A 33 10.07 1.22 4.79
N ALA A 34 8.81 0.86 4.53
CA ALA A 34 7.68 1.30 5.34
C ALA A 34 7.83 0.88 6.81
N VAL A 35 8.16 -0.38 7.07
CA VAL A 35 8.33 -0.94 8.42
C VAL A 35 9.56 -0.36 9.12
N GLU A 36 10.68 -0.18 8.42
CA GLU A 36 11.89 0.44 8.96
C GLU A 36 11.63 1.89 9.40
N HIS A 37 10.93 2.69 8.58
CA HIS A 37 10.54 4.06 8.95
C HIS A 37 9.59 4.11 10.14
N GLY A 38 8.78 3.07 10.34
CA GLY A 38 7.92 2.90 11.51
C GLY A 38 8.64 2.39 12.77
N GLY A 39 9.95 2.16 12.73
CA GLY A 39 10.69 1.61 13.87
C GLY A 39 10.43 0.12 14.12
N GLY A 40 10.06 -0.64 13.08
CA GLY A 40 9.83 -2.08 13.13
C GLY A 40 8.38 -2.53 12.92
N SER A 41 7.41 -1.60 12.89
CA SER A 41 6.03 -1.85 12.46
C SER A 41 5.34 -0.54 12.06
N VAL A 42 4.26 -0.60 11.29
CA VAL A 42 3.47 0.59 10.91
C VAL A 42 2.03 0.47 11.38
N GLY A 43 1.42 1.59 11.75
CA GLY A 43 0.00 1.68 12.08
C GLY A 43 -0.29 1.73 13.59
N THR A 44 -1.35 2.47 13.95
CA THR A 44 -1.72 2.69 15.37
C THR A 44 -2.85 1.78 15.83
N PHE A 45 -3.84 1.51 14.97
CA PHE A 45 -4.98 0.64 15.32
C PHE A 45 -4.60 -0.84 15.37
N LYS A 46 -3.75 -1.27 14.45
CA LYS A 46 -3.13 -2.59 14.40
C LYS A 46 -1.69 -2.39 13.93
N PRO A 47 -0.67 -2.84 14.69
CA PRO A 47 0.69 -2.90 14.20
C PRO A 47 0.76 -3.85 13.00
N LEU A 48 1.31 -3.38 11.89
CA LEU A 48 1.49 -4.15 10.66
C LEU A 48 2.96 -4.56 10.53
N SER A 49 3.19 -5.85 10.31
CA SER A 49 4.52 -6.38 10.00
C SER A 49 4.87 -6.16 8.52
N TYR A 50 6.10 -6.54 8.16
CA TYR A 50 6.54 -6.53 6.76
C TYR A 50 5.60 -7.35 5.86
N GLU A 51 5.20 -8.53 6.31
CA GLU A 51 4.34 -9.45 5.57
C GLU A 51 2.93 -8.88 5.39
N ASP A 52 2.40 -8.20 6.41
CA ASP A 52 1.12 -7.49 6.33
C ASP A 52 1.19 -6.38 5.27
N VAL A 53 2.23 -5.54 5.33
CA VAL A 53 2.41 -4.42 4.39
C VAL A 53 2.61 -4.93 2.96
N LEU A 54 3.41 -5.98 2.77
CA LEU A 54 3.61 -6.60 1.46
C LEU A 54 2.31 -7.17 0.89
N SER A 55 1.48 -7.79 1.73
CA SER A 55 0.17 -8.30 1.33
C SER A 55 -0.79 -7.18 0.92
N ILE A 56 -0.77 -6.04 1.61
CA ILE A 56 -1.54 -4.84 1.25
C ILE A 56 -1.08 -4.29 -0.10
N TYR A 57 0.23 -4.16 -0.32
CA TYR A 57 0.74 -3.68 -1.61
C TYR A 57 0.39 -4.61 -2.78
N LYS A 58 0.45 -5.94 -2.57
CA LYS A 58 0.03 -6.91 -3.59
C LYS A 58 -1.47 -6.79 -3.92
N ALA A 59 -2.31 -6.52 -2.92
CA ALA A 59 -3.73 -6.28 -3.14
C ALA A 59 -4.04 -4.94 -3.83
N ALA A 60 -3.08 -4.00 -3.84
CA ALA A 60 -3.20 -2.67 -4.44
C ALA A 60 -2.59 -2.55 -5.85
N LEU A 61 -2.06 -3.64 -6.42
CA LEU A 61 -1.61 -3.72 -7.82
C LEU A 61 -2.78 -3.73 -8.81
#